data_AF-A0A673VXH2-F1
#
_entry.id   AF-A0A673VXH2-F1
#
_cell.length_a   1.000
_cell.length_b   1.000
_cell.length_c   1.000
_cell.angle_alpha   90.00
_cell.angle_beta   90.00
_cell.angle_gamma   90.00
#
_symmetry.space_group_name_H-M   'P 1'
#
loop_
_entity.id
_entity.type
_entity.pdbx_description
1 polymer ?
#
loop_
_entity_poly.entity_id
_entity_poly.type
_entity_poly.pdbx_seq_one_letter_code
_entity_poly.pdbx_strand_id
1 'polypeptide(L)'
;CIIVQAGWSTIKDTFVWVEPSLDLIGQDLVRKLLHRKDSAEFYQLCYVDSNDQVRGASTPLCFKTPKHRLQPGKLPLGHHNAGTIQSTISKIQRFEREKEELVMEIEQLKEQHETLRSVLKEQQQEIDRLKVCFQVACSSSSSFLKLISDHFSLTTIPEKNERVLIKIQQLKKEQEELRGRVEVQSVEIAQMTPRLKSEQETRRLKDYIQLLQTSWPIHSTSWNLQEARTQLHQEQQASHNTRRRAEKAERELEEVYERMESISMTSAQTKKKSSKLEMQLLELRRITEEKENIAEMAKEENEELSRENQDLRRDIERLRKEFTDLQAAPVSLEHPSPYGSPTDPTPTEEQQLDVLSACLPSGNHYETPDNPNSPEEEVCGLSLQCRHCHEWFPGITQDELELHEDSHSVYPFCTLICDGVEQTIFEDHVFSHEV
;
A
#
# COMPACT_ATOMS: atom_id res chain seq x y z
N CYS A 1 -7.09 -4.67 -40.73
CA CYS A 1 -7.72 -5.07 -39.45
C CYS A 1 -9.19 -4.67 -39.53
N ILE A 2 -10.11 -5.56 -39.15
CA ILE A 2 -11.57 -5.30 -39.20
C ILE A 2 -12.16 -5.36 -37.78
N ILE A 3 -13.22 -4.60 -37.51
CA ILE A 3 -14.01 -4.71 -36.29
C ILE A 3 -15.30 -5.47 -36.62
N VAL A 4 -15.59 -6.52 -35.85
CA VAL A 4 -16.78 -7.36 -36.00
C VAL A 4 -17.51 -7.50 -34.66
N GLN A 5 -18.83 -7.66 -34.70
CA GLN A 5 -19.64 -7.92 -33.50
C GLN A 5 -19.37 -9.34 -33.00
N ALA A 6 -19.17 -9.53 -31.69
CA ALA A 6 -18.88 -10.83 -31.12
C ALA A 6 -19.99 -11.84 -31.44
N GLY A 7 -19.62 -13.05 -31.89
CA GLY A 7 -20.56 -14.09 -32.36
C GLY A 7 -20.70 -14.22 -33.88
N TRP A 8 -19.84 -13.56 -34.66
CA TRP A 8 -19.81 -13.64 -36.13
C TRP A 8 -19.42 -15.04 -36.64
N SER A 9 -20.05 -15.50 -37.73
CA SER A 9 -19.77 -16.80 -38.37
C SER A 9 -19.11 -16.67 -39.74
N THR A 10 -19.30 -15.54 -40.44
CA THR A 10 -18.62 -15.23 -41.70
C THR A 10 -18.26 -13.74 -41.78
N ILE A 11 -17.23 -13.41 -42.56
CA ILE A 11 -16.69 -12.04 -42.67
C ILE A 11 -17.69 -11.07 -43.36
N LYS A 12 -18.83 -11.54 -43.87
CA LYS A 12 -19.80 -10.70 -44.61
C LYS A 12 -20.60 -9.73 -43.75
N ASP A 13 -20.54 -9.84 -42.43
CA ASP A 13 -21.29 -8.99 -41.51
C ASP A 13 -20.49 -7.73 -41.16
N THR A 14 -20.67 -6.68 -41.98
CA THR A 14 -20.33 -5.26 -41.69
C THR A 14 -18.88 -4.98 -41.24
N PHE A 15 -17.91 -5.08 -42.15
CA PHE A 15 -16.52 -4.65 -41.90
C PHE A 15 -16.23 -3.26 -42.48
N VAL A 16 -15.37 -2.52 -41.79
CA VAL A 16 -14.75 -1.29 -42.30
C VAL A 16 -13.27 -1.60 -42.54
N TRP A 17 -12.81 -1.42 -43.78
CA TRP A 17 -11.39 -1.54 -44.11
C TRP A 17 -10.63 -0.37 -43.48
N VAL A 18 -9.62 -0.67 -42.68
CA VAL A 18 -8.62 0.30 -42.24
C VAL A 18 -7.37 0.06 -43.06
N GLU A 19 -7.07 0.95 -44.00
CA GLU A 19 -5.80 0.93 -44.75
C GLU A 19 -4.63 1.17 -43.79
N PRO A 20 -3.56 0.37 -43.84
CA PRO A 20 -2.37 0.61 -43.05
C PRO A 20 -1.55 1.73 -43.70
N SER A 21 -1.59 2.93 -43.11
CA SER A 21 -0.61 3.97 -43.43
C SER A 21 0.73 3.62 -42.79
N LEU A 22 1.77 3.42 -43.61
CA LEU A 22 3.14 3.07 -43.19
C LEU A 22 3.84 4.14 -42.32
N ASP A 23 3.28 5.35 -42.20
CA ASP A 23 3.93 6.49 -41.55
C ASP A 23 3.35 6.89 -40.17
N LEU A 24 2.42 6.12 -39.58
CA LEU A 24 1.78 6.49 -38.33
C LEU A 24 2.05 5.49 -37.21
N ILE A 25 3.03 5.82 -36.37
CA ILE A 25 3.36 5.12 -35.14
C ILE A 25 2.22 5.32 -34.11
N GLY A 26 1.54 4.22 -33.81
CA GLY A 26 1.02 3.88 -32.47
C GLY A 26 -0.24 4.57 -31.94
N GLN A 27 -0.44 5.88 -32.15
CA GLN A 27 -1.52 6.60 -31.43
C GLN A 27 -2.74 6.99 -32.27
N ASP A 28 -2.59 7.23 -33.57
CA ASP A 28 -3.67 7.87 -34.35
C ASP A 28 -4.64 6.89 -35.03
N LEU A 29 -4.26 5.61 -35.16
CA LEU A 29 -5.15 4.57 -35.67
C LEU A 29 -6.38 4.37 -34.75
N VAL A 30 -6.19 4.56 -33.43
CA VAL A 30 -7.22 4.33 -32.41
C VAL A 30 -8.32 5.41 -32.44
N ARG A 31 -7.98 6.67 -32.80
CA ARG A 31 -8.96 7.77 -32.81
C ARG A 31 -9.96 7.70 -33.95
N LYS A 32 -9.56 7.22 -35.14
CA LYS A 32 -10.48 7.11 -36.30
C LYS A 32 -11.51 5.98 -36.16
N LEU A 33 -11.23 4.96 -35.34
CA LEU A 33 -12.14 3.84 -35.09
C LEU A 33 -13.28 4.18 -34.10
N LEU A 34 -13.26 5.36 -33.48
CA LEU A 34 -14.03 5.67 -32.27
C LEU A 34 -15.33 6.48 -32.50
N HIS A 35 -16.01 6.33 -33.64
CA HIS A 35 -17.28 7.04 -33.91
C HIS A 35 -18.53 6.12 -33.90
N ARG A 36 -18.47 4.90 -33.35
CA ARG A 36 -19.65 4.03 -33.26
C ARG A 36 -20.48 4.32 -32.01
N LYS A 37 -21.78 4.52 -32.26
CA LYS A 37 -22.85 4.84 -31.31
C LYS A 37 -22.96 3.78 -30.22
N ASP A 38 -23.14 4.23 -28.97
CA ASP A 38 -23.37 3.40 -27.78
C ASP A 38 -24.36 2.28 -28.08
N SER A 39 -23.85 1.08 -28.28
CA SER A 39 -24.59 -0.15 -28.36
C SER A 39 -24.04 -1.02 -27.25
N ALA A 40 -24.90 -1.62 -26.44
CA ALA A 40 -24.51 -2.54 -25.37
C ALA A 40 -23.91 -3.87 -25.90
N GLU A 41 -23.41 -3.86 -27.14
CA GLU A 41 -22.91 -4.99 -27.88
C GLU A 41 -21.39 -5.10 -27.71
N PHE A 42 -20.91 -6.34 -27.66
CA PHE A 42 -19.47 -6.63 -27.61
C PHE A 42 -18.93 -6.72 -29.04
N TYR A 43 -17.79 -6.09 -29.26
CA TYR A 43 -17.06 -6.07 -30.51
C TYR A 43 -15.70 -6.76 -30.34
N GLN A 44 -15.14 -7.26 -31.43
CA GLN A 44 -13.84 -7.91 -31.46
C GLN A 44 -13.05 -7.40 -32.66
N LEU A 45 -11.75 -7.15 -32.47
CA LEU A 45 -10.84 -6.80 -33.56
C LEU A 45 -10.33 -8.09 -34.19
N CYS A 46 -10.51 -8.26 -35.49
CA CYS A 46 -10.05 -9.42 -36.24
C CYS A 46 -9.00 -9.02 -37.28
N TYR A 47 -7.89 -9.76 -37.31
CA TYR A 47 -6.88 -9.66 -38.35
C TYR A 47 -7.20 -10.67 -39.44
N VAL A 48 -7.42 -10.16 -40.66
CA VAL A 48 -7.74 -10.94 -41.84
C VAL A 48 -6.61 -10.78 -42.84
N ASP A 49 -6.17 -11.88 -43.43
CA ASP A 49 -5.12 -11.89 -44.44
C ASP A 49 -5.66 -11.58 -45.84
N SER A 50 -4.77 -11.58 -46.85
CA SER A 50 -5.12 -11.32 -48.24
C SER A 50 -6.04 -12.37 -48.88
N ASN A 51 -6.28 -13.50 -48.21
CA ASN A 51 -7.14 -14.60 -48.67
C ASN A 51 -8.48 -14.62 -47.92
N ASP A 52 -8.84 -13.51 -47.27
CA ASP A 52 -10.03 -13.39 -46.42
C ASP A 52 -10.08 -14.43 -45.28
N GLN A 53 -8.92 -14.87 -44.76
CA GLN A 53 -8.87 -15.76 -43.60
C GLN A 53 -8.50 -15.00 -42.33
N VAL A 54 -9.26 -15.24 -41.25
CA VAL A 54 -8.98 -14.66 -39.94
C VAL A 54 -7.76 -15.36 -39.32
N ARG A 55 -6.67 -14.63 -39.11
CA ARG A 55 -5.44 -15.15 -38.49
C ARG A 55 -5.33 -14.84 -36.99
N GLY A 56 -6.17 -13.96 -36.48
CA GLY A 56 -6.19 -13.62 -35.05
C GLY A 56 -7.35 -12.73 -34.69
N ALA A 57 -7.78 -12.80 -33.42
CA ALA A 57 -8.85 -11.98 -32.88
C ALA A 57 -8.52 -11.49 -31.46
N SER A 58 -8.89 -10.25 -31.12
CA SER A 58 -8.66 -9.66 -29.81
C SER A 58 -9.62 -10.22 -28.74
N THR A 59 -9.44 -9.86 -27.48
CA THR A 59 -10.49 -10.04 -26.46
C THR A 59 -11.71 -9.16 -26.82
N PRO A 60 -12.95 -9.63 -26.58
CA PRO A 60 -14.15 -8.81 -26.78
C PRO A 60 -14.11 -7.53 -25.95
N LEU A 61 -14.52 -6.42 -26.55
CA LEU A 61 -14.56 -5.08 -25.96
C LEU A 61 -15.93 -4.44 -26.20
N CYS A 62 -16.44 -3.68 -25.23
CA CYS A 62 -17.69 -2.95 -25.38
C CYS A 62 -17.45 -1.45 -25.27
N PHE A 63 -18.14 -0.66 -26.09
CA PHE A 63 -18.09 0.79 -26.01
C PHE A 63 -19.17 1.24 -25.03
N LYS A 64 -18.77 1.59 -23.80
CA LYS A 64 -19.65 2.24 -22.82
C LYS A 64 -19.23 3.70 -22.71
N THR A 65 -20.12 4.64 -23.07
CA THR A 65 -19.93 6.02 -22.60
C THR A 65 -19.91 6.05 -21.06
N PRO A 66 -18.98 6.78 -20.44
CA PRO A 66 -18.95 6.91 -18.99
C PRO A 66 -20.20 7.67 -18.54
N LYS A 67 -21.19 6.95 -18.02
CA LYS A 67 -22.33 7.57 -17.33
C LYS A 67 -21.89 7.96 -15.92
N HIS A 68 -22.19 9.20 -15.56
CA HIS A 68 -21.95 9.88 -14.28
C HIS A 68 -20.52 10.41 -14.01
N ARG A 69 -20.34 11.66 -14.42
CA ARG A 69 -19.48 12.64 -13.75
C ARG A 69 -20.01 12.85 -12.32
N LEU A 70 -19.45 12.13 -11.35
CA LEU A 70 -19.53 12.51 -9.94
C LEU A 70 -18.45 13.56 -9.63
N GLN A 71 -18.79 14.41 -8.68
CA GLN A 71 -18.17 15.69 -8.35
C GLN A 71 -16.67 15.64 -7.97
N PRO A 72 -15.94 16.77 -8.07
CA PRO A 72 -14.53 16.86 -7.71
C PRO A 72 -14.39 16.89 -6.18
N GLY A 73 -14.13 15.73 -5.58
CA GLY A 73 -13.86 15.64 -4.15
C GLY A 73 -13.41 14.24 -3.75
N LYS A 74 -12.14 14.15 -3.34
CA LYS A 74 -11.49 12.98 -2.70
C LYS A 74 -11.29 11.75 -3.59
N LEU A 75 -10.20 11.77 -4.36
CA LEU A 75 -9.46 10.56 -4.70
C LEU A 75 -8.39 10.31 -3.61
N PRO A 76 -8.32 9.13 -3.00
CA PRO A 76 -7.09 8.70 -2.32
C PRO A 76 -6.07 8.48 -3.43
N LEU A 77 -5.01 9.29 -3.44
CA LEU A 77 -3.89 9.12 -4.35
C LEU A 77 -3.17 7.82 -3.98
N GLY A 78 -3.56 6.76 -4.66
CA GLY A 78 -3.04 5.42 -4.47
C GLY A 78 -1.58 5.33 -4.89
N HIS A 79 -0.69 5.29 -3.91
CA HIS A 79 0.76 5.03 -4.06
C HIS A 79 1.09 3.66 -4.69
N HIS A 80 0.08 2.82 -4.94
CA HIS A 80 0.21 1.49 -5.54
C HIS A 80 0.47 1.48 -7.06
N ASN A 81 0.21 2.58 -7.76
CA ASN A 81 0.42 2.64 -9.22
C ASN A 81 1.78 3.24 -9.62
N ALA A 82 2.41 4.04 -8.74
CA ALA A 82 3.71 4.66 -9.02
C ALA A 82 4.84 3.64 -9.12
N GLY A 83 4.83 2.59 -8.27
CA GLY A 83 5.83 1.52 -8.30
C GLY A 83 5.76 0.68 -9.59
N THR A 84 4.55 0.39 -10.07
CA THR A 84 4.32 -0.37 -11.31
C THR A 84 4.74 0.43 -12.55
N ILE A 85 4.47 1.74 -12.56
CA ILE A 85 4.90 2.64 -13.63
C ILE A 85 6.43 2.75 -13.64
N GLN A 86 7.06 2.95 -12.49
CA GLN A 86 8.52 3.04 -12.38
C GLN A 86 9.21 1.74 -12.82
N SER A 87 8.68 0.57 -12.42
CA SER A 87 9.18 -0.74 -12.87
C SER A 87 9.07 -0.91 -14.38
N THR A 88 7.97 -0.46 -14.97
CA THR A 88 7.74 -0.54 -16.42
C THR A 88 8.69 0.39 -17.19
N ILE A 89 8.92 1.61 -16.70
CA ILE A 89 9.87 2.56 -17.29
C ILE A 89 11.30 1.98 -17.26
N SER A 90 11.74 1.40 -16.14
CA SER A 90 13.06 0.78 -16.04
C SER A 90 13.23 -0.43 -16.96
N LYS A 91 12.16 -1.21 -17.19
CA LYS A 91 12.18 -2.32 -18.16
C LYS A 91 12.29 -1.81 -19.60
N ILE A 92 11.56 -0.75 -19.95
CA ILE A 92 11.64 -0.14 -21.29
C ILE A 92 13.05 0.39 -21.56
N GLN A 93 13.64 1.11 -20.60
CA GLN A 93 15.02 1.62 -20.73
C GLN A 93 16.07 0.52 -20.83
N ARG A 94 15.82 -0.67 -20.26
CA ARG A 94 16.69 -1.83 -20.44
C ARG A 94 16.58 -2.38 -21.85
N PHE A 95 15.35 -2.56 -22.35
CA PHE A 95 15.13 -3.01 -23.72
C PHE A 95 15.66 -2.04 -24.78
N GLU A 96 15.60 -0.73 -24.52
CA GLU A 96 16.21 0.27 -25.42
C GLU A 96 17.72 0.14 -25.51
N ARG A 97 18.41 -0.08 -24.38
CA ARG A 97 19.85 -0.32 -24.37
C ARG A 97 20.23 -1.63 -25.07
N GLU A 98 19.52 -2.72 -24.78
CA GLU A 98 19.73 -4.01 -25.46
C GLU A 98 19.50 -3.89 -26.98
N LYS A 99 18.50 -3.10 -27.40
CA LYS A 99 18.25 -2.80 -28.82
C LYS A 99 19.41 -2.03 -29.45
N GLU A 100 19.95 -1.02 -28.77
CA GLU A 100 21.10 -0.24 -29.26
C GLU A 100 22.35 -1.11 -29.39
N GLU A 101 22.62 -1.99 -28.42
CA GLU A 101 23.73 -2.96 -28.46
C GLU A 101 23.59 -3.93 -29.64
N LEU A 102 22.40 -4.51 -29.84
CA LEU A 102 22.14 -5.40 -30.98
C LEU A 102 22.26 -4.69 -32.33
N VAL A 103 21.87 -3.42 -32.40
CA VAL A 103 22.05 -2.61 -33.63
C VAL A 103 23.53 -2.42 -33.93
N MET A 104 24.35 -2.13 -32.93
CA MET A 104 25.81 -2.02 -33.10
C MET A 104 26.43 -3.35 -33.56
N GLU A 105 26.02 -4.48 -32.98
CA GLU A 105 26.52 -5.80 -33.38
C GLU A 105 26.14 -6.15 -34.83
N ILE A 106 24.92 -5.80 -35.25
CA ILE A 106 24.49 -5.97 -36.64
C ILE A 106 25.33 -5.10 -37.60
N GLU A 107 25.62 -3.85 -37.24
CA GLU A 107 26.45 -2.95 -38.04
C GLU A 107 27.88 -3.52 -38.21
N GLN A 108 28.47 -4.00 -37.11
CA GLN A 108 29.79 -4.62 -37.10
C GLN A 108 29.84 -5.89 -37.95
N LEU A 109 28.84 -6.76 -37.82
CA LEU A 109 28.74 -7.98 -38.63
C LEU A 109 28.59 -7.68 -40.12
N LYS A 110 27.86 -6.62 -40.48
CA LYS A 110 27.77 -6.17 -41.88
C LYS A 110 29.11 -5.71 -42.43
N GLU A 111 29.86 -4.94 -41.66
CA GLU A 111 31.20 -4.46 -42.05
C GLU A 111 32.18 -5.63 -42.24
N GLN A 112 32.16 -6.61 -41.31
CA GLN A 112 32.96 -7.83 -41.44
C GLN A 112 32.56 -8.64 -42.68
N HIS A 113 31.26 -8.77 -42.94
CA HIS A 113 30.76 -9.50 -44.10
C HIS A 113 31.19 -8.84 -45.42
N GLU A 114 31.16 -7.51 -45.50
CA GLU A 114 31.61 -6.78 -46.70
C GLU A 114 33.13 -6.91 -46.90
N THR A 115 33.90 -6.87 -45.82
CA THR A 115 35.36 -7.10 -45.86
C THR A 115 35.67 -8.51 -46.39
N LEU A 116 35.03 -9.55 -45.85
CA LEU A 116 35.22 -10.93 -46.31
C LEU A 116 34.81 -11.10 -47.78
N ARG A 117 33.72 -10.47 -48.19
CA ARG A 117 33.27 -10.48 -49.60
C ARG A 117 34.31 -9.86 -50.52
N SER A 118 34.95 -8.75 -50.12
CA SER A 118 36.03 -8.11 -50.88
C SER A 118 37.23 -9.05 -51.04
N VAL A 119 37.70 -9.66 -49.94
CA VAL A 119 38.83 -10.59 -49.96
C VAL A 119 38.56 -11.81 -50.84
N LEU A 120 37.35 -12.36 -50.78
CA LEU A 120 36.96 -13.51 -51.59
C LEU A 120 36.95 -13.17 -53.09
N LYS A 121 36.51 -11.95 -53.44
CA LYS A 121 36.54 -11.46 -54.82
C LYS A 121 37.96 -11.29 -55.35
N GLU A 122 38.88 -10.78 -54.53
CA GLU A 122 40.31 -10.66 -54.88
C GLU A 122 40.96 -12.03 -55.09
N GLN A 123 40.72 -12.99 -54.18
CA GLN A 123 41.24 -14.35 -54.34
C GLN A 123 40.74 -15.03 -55.61
N GLN A 124 39.47 -14.83 -55.96
CA GLN A 124 38.90 -15.38 -57.19
C GLN A 124 39.59 -14.81 -58.45
N GLN A 125 39.86 -13.51 -58.47
CA GLN A 125 40.60 -12.88 -59.56
C GLN A 125 42.03 -13.43 -59.70
N GLU A 126 42.70 -13.70 -58.59
CA GLU A 126 44.05 -14.26 -58.59
C GLU A 126 44.07 -15.71 -59.10
N ILE A 127 43.11 -16.55 -58.68
CA ILE A 127 42.94 -17.90 -59.21
C ILE A 127 42.76 -17.85 -60.74
N ASP A 128 41.94 -16.94 -61.25
CA ASP A 128 41.69 -16.84 -62.68
C ASP A 128 42.91 -16.35 -63.46
N ARG A 129 43.72 -15.45 -62.88
CA ARG A 129 45.03 -15.07 -63.44
C ARG A 129 46.00 -16.25 -63.50
N LEU A 130 46.12 -17.01 -62.41
CA LEU A 130 47.00 -18.18 -62.34
C LEU A 130 46.61 -19.26 -63.35
N LYS A 131 45.30 -19.49 -63.55
CA LYS A 131 44.80 -20.42 -64.59
C LYS A 131 45.24 -20.00 -65.99
N VAL A 132 45.17 -18.71 -66.32
CA VAL A 132 45.62 -18.19 -67.62
C VAL A 132 47.13 -18.36 -67.79
N CYS A 133 47.93 -18.04 -66.77
CA CYS A 133 49.38 -18.25 -66.80
C CYS A 133 49.74 -19.73 -67.01
N PHE A 134 49.06 -20.64 -66.32
CA PHE A 134 49.28 -22.08 -66.46
C PHE A 134 48.94 -22.58 -67.88
N GLN A 135 47.85 -22.11 -68.46
CA GLN A 135 47.44 -22.47 -69.82
C GLN A 135 48.47 -22.05 -70.88
N VAL A 136 49.06 -20.86 -70.72
CA VAL A 136 50.12 -20.35 -71.62
C VAL A 136 51.41 -21.15 -71.47
N ALA A 137 51.79 -21.52 -70.24
CA ALA A 137 52.97 -22.34 -69.98
C ALA A 137 52.84 -23.75 -70.60
N CYS A 138 51.69 -24.42 -70.45
CA CYS A 138 51.46 -25.75 -71.04
C CYS A 138 51.45 -25.75 -72.57
N SER A 139 50.98 -24.66 -73.20
CA SER A 139 50.97 -24.52 -74.65
C SER A 139 52.38 -24.38 -75.25
N SER A 140 53.36 -23.96 -74.45
CA SER A 140 54.75 -23.78 -74.86
C SER A 140 55.59 -25.08 -74.80
N SER A 141 55.17 -26.07 -74.00
CA SER A 141 55.88 -27.35 -73.83
C SER A 141 55.50 -28.42 -74.87
N SER A 142 54.46 -28.22 -75.67
CA SER A 142 54.05 -29.17 -76.73
C SER A 142 55.00 -29.19 -77.94
N SER A 143 55.91 -28.22 -78.05
CA SER A 143 56.86 -28.07 -79.18
C SER A 143 58.13 -28.92 -79.04
N PHE A 144 58.40 -29.49 -77.86
CA PHE A 144 59.69 -30.12 -77.55
C PHE A 144 59.73 -31.64 -77.80
N LEU A 145 58.57 -32.30 -77.87
CA LEU A 145 58.48 -33.78 -78.00
C LEU A 145 58.50 -34.30 -79.44
N LYS A 146 58.61 -33.42 -80.46
CA LYS A 146 58.60 -33.82 -81.88
C LYS A 146 59.99 -33.98 -82.51
N LEU A 147 61.08 -33.71 -81.78
CA LEU A 147 62.44 -33.64 -82.33
C LEU A 147 63.33 -34.87 -82.03
N ILE A 148 62.90 -35.80 -81.17
CA ILE A 148 63.76 -36.92 -80.70
C ILE A 148 63.54 -38.23 -81.49
N SER A 149 62.58 -38.27 -82.42
CA SER A 149 62.16 -39.53 -83.08
C SER A 149 62.98 -39.95 -84.32
N ASP A 150 63.88 -39.11 -84.86
CA ASP A 150 64.39 -39.30 -86.23
C ASP A 150 65.90 -39.60 -86.36
N HIS A 151 66.60 -40.05 -85.31
CA HIS A 151 68.04 -40.32 -85.47
C HIS A 151 68.55 -41.49 -84.61
N PHE A 152 68.60 -42.70 -85.18
CA PHE A 152 69.80 -43.57 -85.12
C PHE A 152 69.63 -44.88 -85.92
N SER A 153 70.43 -45.05 -86.97
CA SER A 153 70.70 -46.34 -87.62
C SER A 153 72.09 -46.84 -87.23
N LEU A 154 72.20 -48.17 -87.20
CA LEU A 154 73.32 -49.03 -86.77
C LEU A 154 74.68 -48.63 -87.37
N THR A 155 75.84 -48.79 -86.70
CA THR A 155 76.57 -50.08 -86.54
C THR A 155 77.71 -50.02 -85.47
N THR A 156 77.48 -50.58 -84.28
CA THR A 156 78.50 -51.12 -83.33
C THR A 156 77.80 -51.97 -82.24
N ILE A 157 76.83 -52.80 -82.65
CA ILE A 157 75.60 -53.02 -81.87
C ILE A 157 75.44 -54.36 -81.13
N PRO A 158 76.13 -55.48 -81.40
CA PRO A 158 75.87 -56.71 -80.63
C PRO A 158 76.21 -56.57 -79.13
N GLU A 159 77.41 -56.08 -78.81
CA GLU A 159 77.87 -56.00 -77.41
C GLU A 159 77.27 -54.82 -76.62
N LYS A 160 76.94 -53.72 -77.32
CA LYS A 160 76.22 -52.60 -76.71
C LYS A 160 74.75 -52.97 -76.48
N ASN A 161 74.12 -53.71 -77.38
CA ASN A 161 72.78 -54.24 -77.16
C ASN A 161 72.73 -55.25 -76.03
N GLU A 162 73.72 -56.14 -75.92
CA GLU A 162 73.80 -57.08 -74.79
C GLU A 162 73.87 -56.33 -73.45
N ARG A 163 74.76 -55.32 -73.34
CA ARG A 163 74.84 -54.47 -72.14
C ARG A 163 73.54 -53.69 -71.86
N VAL A 164 72.88 -53.20 -72.90
CA VAL A 164 71.59 -52.49 -72.78
C VAL A 164 70.48 -53.46 -72.35
N LEU A 165 70.44 -54.69 -72.88
CA LEU A 165 69.48 -55.72 -72.50
C LEU A 165 69.65 -56.15 -71.04
N ILE A 166 70.89 -56.36 -70.58
CA ILE A 166 71.19 -56.63 -69.17
C ILE A 166 70.73 -55.45 -68.30
N LYS A 167 71.00 -54.21 -68.71
CA LYS A 167 70.56 -53.03 -67.96
C LYS A 167 69.03 -52.87 -67.96
N ILE A 168 68.36 -53.20 -69.06
CA ILE A 168 66.89 -53.22 -69.14
C ILE A 168 66.32 -54.28 -68.19
N GLN A 169 66.89 -55.49 -68.14
CA GLN A 169 66.45 -56.51 -67.19
C GLN A 169 66.66 -56.08 -65.74
N GLN A 170 67.82 -55.49 -65.41
CA GLN A 170 68.09 -54.97 -64.08
C GLN A 170 67.11 -53.86 -63.70
N LEU A 171 66.86 -52.89 -64.59
CA LEU A 171 65.90 -51.82 -64.35
C LEU A 171 64.46 -52.33 -64.24
N LYS A 172 64.08 -53.37 -64.98
CA LYS A 172 62.78 -54.04 -64.82
C LYS A 172 62.64 -54.69 -63.45
N LYS A 173 63.70 -55.34 -62.95
CA LYS A 173 63.72 -55.91 -61.61
C LYS A 173 63.61 -54.82 -60.54
N GLU A 174 64.38 -53.74 -60.67
CA GLU A 174 64.31 -52.58 -59.78
C GLU A 174 62.93 -51.90 -59.82
N GLN A 175 62.30 -51.80 -61.00
CA GLN A 175 60.95 -51.26 -61.15
C GLN A 175 59.93 -52.13 -60.41
N GLU A 176 60.04 -53.46 -60.50
CA GLU A 176 59.12 -54.37 -59.82
C GLU A 176 59.31 -54.34 -58.30
N GLU A 177 60.55 -54.26 -57.82
CA GLU A 177 60.85 -54.05 -56.40
C GLU A 177 60.31 -52.70 -55.89
N LEU A 178 60.44 -51.63 -56.68
CA LEU A 178 59.88 -50.32 -56.35
C LEU A 178 58.35 -50.35 -56.35
N ARG A 179 57.73 -51.02 -57.32
CA ARG A 179 56.28 -51.21 -57.39
C ARG A 179 55.77 -51.91 -56.14
N GLY A 180 56.41 -53.01 -55.73
CA GLY A 180 56.07 -53.72 -54.50
C GLY A 180 56.20 -52.83 -53.26
N ARG A 181 57.24 -51.99 -53.16
CA ARG A 181 57.38 -51.02 -52.04
C ARG A 181 56.26 -49.97 -52.03
N VAL A 182 55.89 -49.43 -53.19
CA VAL A 182 54.80 -48.46 -53.31
C VAL A 182 53.45 -49.07 -52.94
N GLU A 183 53.20 -50.32 -53.34
CA GLU A 183 51.98 -51.04 -52.97
C GLU A 183 51.89 -51.27 -51.46
N VAL A 184 52.99 -51.70 -50.81
CA VAL A 184 53.04 -51.85 -49.35
C VAL A 184 52.76 -50.52 -48.64
N GLN A 185 53.41 -49.43 -49.06
CA GLN A 185 53.16 -48.10 -48.50
C GLN A 185 51.74 -47.61 -48.75
N SER A 186 51.16 -47.91 -49.92
CA SER A 186 49.78 -47.55 -50.24
C SER A 186 48.78 -48.25 -49.32
N VAL A 187 49.00 -49.53 -49.02
CA VAL A 187 48.19 -50.29 -48.07
C VAL A 187 48.33 -49.73 -46.65
N GLU A 188 49.54 -49.39 -46.21
CA GLU A 188 49.77 -48.79 -44.89
C GLU A 188 49.07 -47.42 -44.75
N ILE A 189 49.16 -46.57 -45.78
CA ILE A 189 48.46 -45.28 -45.83
C ILE A 189 46.93 -45.48 -45.78
N ALA A 190 46.42 -46.46 -46.54
CA ALA A 190 44.99 -46.79 -46.54
C ALA A 190 44.50 -47.26 -45.16
N GLN A 191 45.34 -47.98 -44.39
CA GLN A 191 45.04 -48.41 -43.03
C GLN A 191 45.12 -47.27 -41.99
N MET A 192 46.05 -46.34 -42.15
CA MET A 192 46.24 -45.23 -41.20
C MET A 192 45.20 -44.11 -41.37
N THR A 193 44.72 -43.89 -42.59
CA THR A 193 43.71 -42.86 -42.91
C THR A 193 42.43 -42.94 -42.04
N PRO A 194 41.75 -44.11 -41.87
CA PRO A 194 40.57 -44.20 -41.02
C PRO A 194 40.87 -43.97 -39.55
N ARG A 195 42.04 -44.41 -39.05
CA ARG A 195 42.44 -44.17 -37.65
C ARG A 195 42.57 -42.68 -37.37
N LEU A 196 43.25 -41.94 -38.25
CA LEU A 196 43.39 -40.49 -38.13
C LEU A 196 42.02 -39.77 -38.16
N LYS A 197 41.10 -40.20 -39.04
CA LYS A 197 39.74 -39.66 -39.08
C LYS A 197 38.98 -39.90 -37.76
N SER A 198 39.05 -41.11 -37.22
CA SER A 198 38.38 -41.44 -35.95
C SER A 198 38.96 -40.67 -34.76
N GLU A 199 40.28 -40.44 -34.74
CA GLU A 199 40.93 -39.61 -33.71
C GLU A 199 40.51 -38.14 -33.84
N GLN A 200 40.43 -37.61 -35.06
CA GLN A 200 39.96 -36.25 -35.29
C GLN A 200 38.50 -36.07 -34.86
N GLU A 201 37.63 -37.03 -35.16
CA GLU A 201 36.23 -37.03 -34.70
C GLU A 201 36.15 -37.09 -33.18
N THR A 202 36.97 -37.94 -32.54
CA THR A 202 37.04 -38.02 -31.07
C THR A 202 37.47 -36.70 -30.45
N ARG A 203 38.44 -35.99 -31.05
CA ARG A 203 38.84 -34.65 -30.59
C ARG A 203 37.70 -33.64 -30.74
N ARG A 204 37.03 -33.61 -31.88
CA ARG A 204 35.86 -32.73 -32.10
C ARG A 204 34.73 -32.99 -31.10
N LEU A 205 34.45 -34.26 -30.81
CA LEU A 205 33.46 -34.66 -29.81
C LEU A 205 33.86 -34.20 -28.41
N LYS A 206 35.14 -34.32 -28.03
CA LYS A 206 35.64 -33.80 -26.76
C LYS A 206 35.50 -32.28 -26.64
N ASP A 207 35.85 -31.54 -27.70
CA ASP A 207 35.72 -30.09 -27.72
C ASP A 207 34.24 -29.66 -27.60
N TYR A 208 33.33 -30.39 -28.27
CA TYR A 208 31.89 -30.15 -28.18
C TYR A 208 31.33 -30.43 -26.78
N ILE A 209 31.76 -31.53 -26.13
CA ILE A 209 31.37 -31.86 -24.76
C ILE A 209 31.89 -30.80 -23.79
N GLN A 210 33.15 -30.36 -23.93
CA GLN A 210 33.74 -29.30 -23.11
C GLN A 210 32.97 -27.98 -23.25
N LEU A 211 32.60 -27.62 -24.48
CA LEU A 211 31.79 -26.44 -24.76
C LEU A 211 30.41 -26.53 -24.13
N LEU A 212 29.74 -27.69 -24.21
CA LEU A 212 28.44 -27.88 -23.56
C LEU A 212 28.54 -27.83 -22.03
N GLN A 213 29.63 -28.31 -21.44
CA GLN A 213 29.85 -28.22 -19.99
C GLN A 213 30.08 -26.78 -19.51
N THR A 214 30.78 -25.96 -20.29
CA THR A 214 31.02 -24.55 -19.94
C THR A 214 29.85 -23.63 -20.30
N SER A 215 29.10 -23.95 -21.36
CA SER A 215 27.94 -23.18 -21.81
C SER A 215 26.63 -23.67 -21.18
N TRP A 216 26.63 -24.67 -20.29
CA TRP A 216 25.38 -25.23 -19.78
C TRP A 216 24.60 -24.16 -18.99
N PRO A 217 23.36 -23.81 -19.39
CA PRO A 217 22.53 -22.85 -18.67
C PRO A 217 22.27 -23.22 -17.21
N ILE A 218 22.50 -24.47 -16.77
CA ILE A 218 22.28 -24.92 -15.39
C ILE A 218 23.08 -24.08 -14.38
N HIS A 219 24.36 -23.79 -14.65
CA HIS A 219 25.19 -23.01 -13.73
C HIS A 219 24.70 -21.55 -13.63
N SER A 220 24.37 -20.93 -14.76
CA SER A 220 23.82 -19.57 -14.80
C SER A 220 22.44 -19.49 -14.12
N THR A 221 21.55 -20.45 -14.39
CA THR A 221 20.23 -20.50 -13.75
C THR A 221 20.32 -20.80 -12.26
N SER A 222 21.27 -21.63 -11.83
CA SER A 222 21.49 -21.94 -10.41
C SER A 222 22.02 -20.73 -9.66
N TRP A 223 22.93 -19.97 -10.27
CA TRP A 223 23.41 -18.70 -9.72
C TRP A 223 22.27 -17.69 -9.61
N ASN A 224 21.52 -17.46 -10.70
CA ASN A 224 20.40 -16.52 -10.73
C ASN A 224 19.31 -16.89 -9.72
N LEU A 225 19.02 -18.18 -9.56
CA LEU A 225 18.07 -18.68 -8.56
C LEU A 225 18.57 -18.41 -7.13
N GLN A 226 19.86 -18.64 -6.87
CA GLN A 226 20.45 -18.38 -5.57
C GLN A 226 20.44 -16.89 -5.24
N GLU A 227 20.77 -16.05 -6.21
CA GLU A 227 20.70 -14.59 -6.07
C GLU A 227 19.27 -14.10 -5.81
N ALA A 228 18.29 -14.59 -6.59
CA ALA A 228 16.88 -14.27 -6.39
C ALA A 228 16.37 -14.71 -4.99
N ARG A 229 16.83 -15.87 -4.49
CA ARG A 229 16.51 -16.33 -3.13
C ARG A 229 17.08 -15.41 -2.06
N THR A 230 18.33 -14.97 -2.22
CA THR A 230 18.96 -14.03 -1.28
C THR A 230 18.25 -12.68 -1.29
N GLN A 231 17.88 -12.15 -2.46
CA GLN A 231 17.14 -10.90 -2.58
C GLN A 231 15.75 -11.01 -1.93
N LEU A 232 15.02 -12.10 -2.17
CA LEU A 232 13.71 -12.33 -1.54
C LEU A 232 13.82 -12.35 -0.01
N HIS A 233 14.84 -13.02 0.53
CA HIS A 233 15.05 -13.07 1.98
C HIS A 233 15.35 -11.68 2.57
N GLN A 234 16.17 -10.88 1.88
CA GLN A 234 16.46 -9.50 2.28
C GLN A 234 15.21 -8.62 2.24
N GLU A 235 14.39 -8.75 1.20
CA GLU A 235 13.14 -8.01 1.05
C GLU A 235 12.12 -8.40 2.13
N GLN A 236 12.00 -9.70 2.44
CA GLN A 236 11.17 -10.18 3.55
C GLN A 236 11.60 -9.59 4.90
N GLN A 237 12.91 -9.54 5.16
CA GLN A 237 13.42 -8.94 6.40
C GLN A 237 13.18 -7.42 6.45
N ALA A 238 13.36 -6.72 5.32
CA ALA A 238 13.08 -5.29 5.21
C ALA A 238 11.58 -4.97 5.39
N SER A 239 10.71 -5.79 4.79
CA SER A 239 9.25 -5.72 4.96
C SER A 239 8.84 -5.92 6.41
N HIS A 240 9.38 -6.95 7.07
CA HIS A 240 9.13 -7.22 8.48
C HIS A 240 9.58 -6.06 9.40
N ASN A 241 10.74 -5.47 9.15
CA ASN A 241 11.21 -4.30 9.89
C ASN A 241 10.33 -3.07 9.68
N THR A 242 9.80 -2.90 8.46
CA THR A 242 8.87 -1.81 8.14
C THR A 242 7.53 -2.01 8.83
N ARG A 243 7.00 -3.23 8.83
CA ARG A 243 5.78 -3.59 9.57
C ARG A 243 5.90 -3.30 11.07
N ARG A 244 7.02 -3.69 11.71
CA ARG A 244 7.25 -3.37 13.14
C ARG A 244 7.28 -1.87 13.43
N ARG A 245 7.82 -1.07 12.50
CA ARG A 245 7.82 0.39 12.63
C ARG A 245 6.41 0.97 12.46
N ALA A 246 5.62 0.43 11.53
CA ALA A 246 4.22 0.82 11.36
C ALA A 246 3.39 0.49 12.62
N GLU A 247 3.47 -0.74 13.13
CA GLU A 247 2.80 -1.16 14.38
C GLU A 247 3.19 -0.28 15.58
N LYS A 248 4.46 0.17 15.65
CA LYS A 248 4.90 1.11 16.70
C LYS A 248 4.23 2.47 16.52
N ALA A 249 4.20 3.01 15.30
CA ALA A 249 3.57 4.29 15.01
C ALA A 249 2.05 4.25 15.25
N GLU A 250 1.39 3.13 14.95
CA GLU A 250 -0.04 2.91 15.25
C GLU A 250 -0.32 2.93 16.75
N ARG A 251 0.51 2.25 17.56
CA ARG A 251 0.38 2.34 19.03
C ARG A 251 0.60 3.75 19.55
N GLU A 252 1.62 4.45 19.07
CA GLU A 252 1.87 5.85 19.45
C GLU A 252 0.70 6.78 19.07
N LEU A 253 0.06 6.53 17.93
CA LEU A 253 -1.12 7.26 17.49
C LEU A 253 -2.31 7.01 18.41
N GLU A 254 -2.56 5.75 18.78
CA GLU A 254 -3.64 5.38 19.70
C GLU A 254 -3.47 6.06 21.06
N GLU A 255 -2.26 6.02 21.63
CA GLU A 255 -1.99 6.71 22.90
C GLU A 255 -2.18 8.24 22.80
N VAL A 256 -1.96 8.84 21.62
CA VAL A 256 -2.23 10.27 21.41
C VAL A 256 -3.73 10.54 21.35
N TYR A 257 -4.51 9.67 20.70
CA TYR A 257 -5.98 9.77 20.69
C TYR A 257 -6.57 9.65 22.09
N GLU A 258 -6.14 8.66 22.88
CA GLU A 258 -6.58 8.48 24.27
C GLU A 258 -6.26 9.71 25.14
N ARG A 259 -5.04 10.26 25.01
CA ARG A 259 -4.67 11.49 25.73
C ARG A 259 -5.51 12.69 25.31
N MET A 260 -5.79 12.84 24.01
CA MET A 260 -6.62 13.91 23.50
C MET A 260 -8.07 13.81 24.02
N GLU A 261 -8.63 12.60 24.08
CA GLU A 261 -9.95 12.35 24.63
C GLU A 261 -10.01 12.67 26.14
N SER A 262 -9.02 12.23 26.91
CA SER A 262 -8.90 12.57 28.33
C SER A 262 -8.80 14.09 28.56
N ILE A 263 -8.01 14.80 27.75
CA ILE A 263 -7.92 16.28 27.79
C ILE A 263 -9.25 16.93 27.41
N SER A 264 -9.96 16.41 26.40
CA SER A 264 -11.27 16.91 25.99
C SER A 264 -12.29 16.79 27.13
N MET A 265 -12.35 15.63 27.79
CA MET A 265 -13.25 15.37 28.92
C MET A 265 -12.95 16.27 30.12
N THR A 266 -11.68 16.42 30.50
CA THR A 266 -11.28 17.33 31.59
C THR A 266 -11.53 18.81 31.24
N SER A 267 -11.33 19.21 29.98
CA SER A 267 -11.69 20.54 29.49
C SER A 267 -13.19 20.81 29.57
N ALA A 268 -14.03 19.86 29.17
CA ALA A 268 -15.49 19.99 29.28
C ALA A 268 -15.92 20.12 30.75
N GLN A 269 -15.35 19.31 31.64
CA GLN A 269 -15.65 19.35 33.07
C GLN A 269 -15.23 20.68 33.71
N THR A 270 -14.04 21.18 33.38
CA THR A 270 -13.55 22.48 33.88
C THR A 270 -14.39 23.64 33.36
N LYS A 271 -14.83 23.62 32.10
CA LYS A 271 -15.79 24.60 31.57
C LYS A 271 -17.12 24.59 32.33
N LYS A 272 -17.67 23.41 32.63
CA LYS A 272 -18.90 23.28 33.44
C LYS A 272 -18.72 23.87 34.85
N LYS A 273 -17.59 23.57 35.50
CA LYS A 273 -17.26 24.14 36.82
C LYS A 273 -17.08 25.67 36.75
N SER A 274 -16.41 26.17 35.71
CA SER A 274 -16.22 27.59 35.46
C SER A 274 -17.54 28.33 35.30
N SER A 275 -18.45 27.82 34.46
CA SER A 275 -19.80 28.40 34.27
C SER A 275 -20.61 28.42 35.57
N LYS A 276 -20.50 27.38 36.41
CA LYS A 276 -21.15 27.36 37.73
C LYS A 276 -20.60 28.45 38.65
N LEU A 277 -19.28 28.62 38.71
CA LEU A 277 -18.64 29.66 39.52
C LEU A 277 -19.00 31.06 39.02
N GLU A 278 -19.05 31.25 37.70
CA GLU A 278 -19.44 32.52 37.08
C GLU A 278 -20.88 32.91 37.46
N MET A 279 -21.81 31.96 37.43
CA MET A 279 -23.19 32.16 37.91
C MET A 279 -23.25 32.51 39.41
N GLN A 280 -22.45 31.85 40.24
CA GLN A 280 -22.37 32.17 41.67
C GLN A 280 -21.83 33.58 41.93
N LEU A 281 -20.82 34.01 41.17
CA LEU A 281 -20.27 35.36 41.26
C LEU A 281 -21.27 36.42 40.80
N LEU A 282 -22.10 36.14 39.80
CA LEU A 282 -23.18 37.05 39.37
C LEU A 282 -24.26 37.18 40.45
N GLU A 283 -24.69 36.07 41.06
CA GLU A 283 -25.70 36.10 42.12
C GLU A 283 -25.18 36.82 43.38
N LEU A 284 -23.93 36.56 43.78
CA LEU A 284 -23.32 37.31 44.88
C LEU A 284 -23.24 38.81 44.60
N ARG A 285 -22.90 39.21 43.37
CA ARG A 285 -22.94 40.63 42.98
C ARG A 285 -24.34 41.22 43.10
N ARG A 286 -25.36 40.51 42.64
CA ARG A 286 -26.77 40.93 42.77
C ARG A 286 -27.17 41.13 44.22
N ILE A 287 -26.81 40.20 45.10
CA ILE A 287 -27.09 40.30 46.54
C ILE A 287 -26.36 41.49 47.16
N THR A 288 -25.09 41.70 46.82
CA THR A 288 -24.31 42.86 47.33
C THR A 288 -24.96 44.17 46.90
N GLU A 289 -25.35 44.31 45.63
CA GLU A 289 -26.03 45.51 45.11
C GLU A 289 -27.38 45.74 45.82
N GLU A 290 -28.17 44.69 46.04
CA GLU A 290 -29.41 44.78 46.80
C GLU A 290 -29.17 45.23 48.25
N LYS A 291 -28.10 44.74 48.90
CA LYS A 291 -27.72 45.14 50.26
C LYS A 291 -27.23 46.59 50.32
N GLU A 292 -26.49 47.04 49.31
CA GLU A 292 -26.05 48.43 49.18
C GLU A 292 -27.26 49.37 49.04
N ASN A 293 -28.22 49.04 48.16
CA ASN A 293 -29.46 49.81 48.00
C ASN A 293 -30.29 49.87 49.29
N ILE A 294 -30.43 48.76 50.03
CA ILE A 294 -31.14 48.74 51.32
C ILE A 294 -30.41 49.61 52.36
N ALA A 295 -29.08 49.53 52.41
CA ALA A 295 -28.27 50.33 53.33
C ALA A 295 -28.37 51.84 53.02
N GLU A 296 -28.43 52.21 51.74
CA GLU A 296 -28.62 53.59 51.29
C GLU A 296 -30.00 54.12 51.71
N MET A 297 -31.09 53.37 51.45
CA MET A 297 -32.43 53.76 51.90
C MET A 297 -32.52 53.90 53.42
N ALA A 298 -31.95 52.96 54.18
CA ALA A 298 -31.94 53.03 55.64
C ALA A 298 -31.14 54.23 56.17
N LYS A 299 -30.07 54.62 55.47
CA LYS A 299 -29.29 55.82 55.80
C LYS A 299 -30.13 57.08 55.57
N GLU A 300 -30.82 57.20 54.43
CA GLU A 300 -31.70 58.33 54.12
C GLU A 300 -32.83 58.47 55.15
N GLU A 301 -33.49 57.37 55.52
CA GLU A 301 -34.54 57.35 56.53
C GLU A 301 -34.02 57.77 57.92
N ASN A 302 -32.85 57.27 58.33
CA ASN A 302 -32.24 57.64 59.60
C ASN A 302 -31.82 59.13 59.62
N GLU A 303 -31.35 59.66 58.50
CA GLU A 303 -31.08 61.09 58.36
C GLU A 303 -32.36 61.93 58.48
N GLU A 304 -33.49 61.50 57.92
CA GLU A 304 -34.79 62.17 58.08
C GLU A 304 -35.31 62.08 59.51
N LEU A 305 -35.31 60.89 60.12
CA LEU A 305 -35.71 60.70 61.52
C LEU A 305 -34.83 61.50 62.49
N SER A 306 -33.54 61.69 62.18
CA SER A 306 -32.65 62.54 62.95
C SER A 306 -33.04 64.02 62.85
N ARG A 307 -33.43 64.49 61.65
CA ARG A 307 -33.98 65.85 61.46
C ARG A 307 -35.27 66.04 62.25
N GLU A 308 -36.24 65.14 62.10
CA GLU A 308 -37.51 65.20 62.83
C GLU A 308 -37.31 65.13 64.35
N ASN A 309 -36.41 64.26 64.84
CA ASN A 309 -36.09 64.21 66.28
C ASN A 309 -35.49 65.52 66.79
N GLN A 310 -34.65 66.18 66.00
CA GLN A 310 -34.10 67.49 66.39
C GLN A 310 -35.22 68.54 66.46
N ASP A 311 -36.17 68.51 65.53
CA ASP A 311 -37.31 69.43 65.48
C ASP A 311 -38.24 69.23 66.68
N LEU A 312 -38.63 67.98 66.96
CA LEU A 312 -39.42 67.63 68.14
C LEU A 312 -38.73 68.01 69.44
N ARG A 313 -37.41 67.83 69.55
CA ARG A 313 -36.62 68.29 70.71
C ARG A 313 -36.70 69.80 70.88
N ARG A 314 -36.60 70.57 69.78
CA ARG A 314 -36.76 72.03 69.81
C ARG A 314 -38.15 72.44 70.29
N ASP A 315 -39.19 71.74 69.84
CA ASP A 315 -40.56 72.05 70.24
C ASP A 315 -40.89 71.62 71.67
N ILE A 316 -40.38 70.48 72.15
CA ILE A 316 -40.48 70.09 73.56
C ILE A 316 -39.81 71.14 74.45
N GLU A 317 -38.64 71.65 74.08
CA GLU A 317 -37.93 72.68 74.84
C GLU A 317 -38.73 74.00 74.86
N ARG A 318 -39.32 74.39 73.72
CA ARG A 318 -40.21 75.54 73.61
C ARG A 318 -41.42 75.41 74.55
N LEU A 319 -42.11 74.27 74.51
CA LEU A 319 -43.27 73.99 75.36
C LEU A 319 -42.91 73.94 76.85
N ARG A 320 -41.75 73.35 77.21
CA ARG A 320 -41.25 73.35 78.60
C ARG A 320 -40.98 74.77 79.10
N LYS A 321 -40.41 75.63 78.25
CA LYS A 321 -40.20 77.04 78.57
C LYS A 321 -41.53 77.75 78.82
N GLU A 322 -42.50 77.60 77.91
CA GLU A 322 -43.85 78.17 78.06
C GLU A 322 -44.55 77.66 79.34
N PHE A 323 -44.43 76.38 79.67
CA PHE A 323 -44.96 75.81 80.90
C PHE A 323 -44.31 76.41 82.16
N THR A 324 -42.99 76.58 82.13
CA THR A 324 -42.24 77.19 83.23
C THR A 324 -42.63 78.67 83.41
N ASP A 325 -42.81 79.40 82.31
CA ASP A 325 -43.27 80.79 82.32
C ASP A 325 -44.69 80.91 82.91
N LEU A 326 -45.58 79.95 82.62
CA LEU A 326 -46.93 79.87 83.20
C LEU A 326 -46.90 79.51 84.70
N GLN A 327 -45.96 78.68 85.14
CA GLN A 327 -45.81 78.28 86.55
C GLN A 327 -45.11 79.35 87.41
N ALA A 328 -44.31 80.24 86.79
CA ALA A 328 -43.64 81.37 87.45
C ALA A 328 -44.53 82.62 87.59
N ALA A 329 -45.74 82.63 87.02
CA ALA A 329 -46.73 83.67 87.25
C ALA A 329 -47.31 83.56 88.69
N PRO A 330 -47.42 84.65 89.47
CA PRO A 330 -47.92 84.56 90.85
C PRO A 330 -49.45 84.39 90.83
N VAL A 331 -49.92 83.18 91.16
CA VAL A 331 -51.32 82.93 91.50
C VAL A 331 -51.40 82.20 92.84
N SER A 332 -51.96 82.89 93.83
CA SER A 332 -52.48 82.30 95.06
C SER A 332 -53.75 81.49 94.75
N LEU A 333 -53.81 80.22 95.14
CA LEU A 333 -54.83 79.69 96.06
C LEU A 333 -54.66 78.18 96.29
N GLU A 334 -54.81 77.79 97.56
CA GLU A 334 -55.01 76.43 98.07
C GLU A 334 -56.33 75.80 97.59
N HIS A 335 -56.38 74.46 97.42
CA HIS A 335 -57.23 73.51 98.20
C HIS A 335 -57.18 72.04 97.63
N PRO A 336 -57.70 71.00 98.33
CA PRO A 336 -56.91 69.84 98.76
C PRO A 336 -57.27 68.46 98.11
N SER A 337 -56.41 67.48 98.43
CA SER A 337 -56.39 66.03 98.09
C SER A 337 -57.69 65.22 98.36
N PRO A 338 -57.88 64.04 97.72
CA PRO A 338 -57.80 62.78 98.49
C PRO A 338 -57.31 61.52 97.73
N TYR A 339 -56.69 60.58 98.46
CA TYR A 339 -56.16 59.24 98.11
C TYR A 339 -54.81 59.23 97.36
N GLY A 340 -53.73 58.60 97.81
CA GLY A 340 -53.41 57.76 98.96
C GLY A 340 -52.10 57.01 98.64
N SER A 341 -51.05 57.20 99.44
CA SER A 341 -49.81 56.37 99.43
C SER A 341 -50.11 54.94 99.92
N PRO A 342 -49.21 53.92 99.89
CA PRO A 342 -47.73 53.94 99.79
C PRO A 342 -47.17 52.82 98.85
N THR A 343 -45.88 52.60 98.60
CA THR A 343 -44.73 52.36 99.50
C THR A 343 -43.46 52.22 98.63
N ASP A 344 -42.33 52.74 99.12
CA ASP A 344 -40.96 52.32 98.79
C ASP A 344 -40.73 50.86 99.23
N PRO A 345 -39.77 50.10 98.64
CA PRO A 345 -38.38 50.25 99.09
C PRO A 345 -37.30 50.03 98.01
N THR A 346 -36.29 50.90 97.98
CA THR A 346 -34.86 50.53 97.75
C THR A 346 -34.36 49.59 98.87
N PRO A 347 -33.32 48.71 98.72
CA PRO A 347 -32.03 48.90 98.03
C PRO A 347 -31.62 47.65 97.16
N THR A 348 -30.50 47.56 96.42
CA THR A 348 -29.09 47.49 96.85
C THR A 348 -28.19 47.34 95.61
N GLU A 349 -26.98 47.91 95.69
CA GLU A 349 -25.83 47.68 94.79
C GLU A 349 -25.38 46.21 94.77
N GLU A 350 -24.85 45.73 93.63
CA GLU A 350 -23.75 44.73 93.53
C GLU A 350 -23.44 44.57 92.02
N GLN A 351 -22.34 45.12 91.53
CA GLN A 351 -21.04 44.44 91.33
C GLN A 351 -21.12 43.14 90.52
N GLN A 352 -20.56 43.23 89.31
CA GLN A 352 -19.73 42.22 88.62
C GLN A 352 -19.85 40.76 89.10
N LEU A 353 -20.32 39.88 88.21
CA LEU A 353 -19.51 38.71 87.87
C LEU A 353 -19.78 38.27 86.42
N ASP A 354 -18.68 38.26 85.69
CA ASP A 354 -18.44 37.56 84.44
C ASP A 354 -18.55 36.02 84.66
N VAL A 355 -18.51 35.28 83.56
CA VAL A 355 -18.32 33.83 83.43
C VAL A 355 -19.59 32.93 83.43
N LEU A 356 -19.74 32.24 82.28
CA LEU A 356 -20.51 31.01 81.99
C LEU A 356 -21.92 31.17 81.38
N SER A 357 -21.96 31.42 80.06
CA SER A 357 -22.99 30.80 79.22
C SER A 357 -22.34 30.22 77.96
N ALA A 358 -21.67 29.09 78.16
CA ALA A 358 -21.21 28.21 77.10
C ALA A 358 -22.12 26.96 77.08
N CYS A 359 -22.53 26.59 75.87
CA CYS A 359 -22.96 25.25 75.46
C CYS A 359 -24.30 24.72 75.98
N LEU A 360 -25.36 24.95 75.21
CA LEU A 360 -26.39 23.93 75.00
C LEU A 360 -26.54 23.63 73.49
N PRO A 361 -26.35 22.37 73.06
CA PRO A 361 -26.50 21.94 71.68
C PRO A 361 -27.97 21.63 71.38
N SER A 362 -28.59 22.38 70.47
CA SER A 362 -29.84 21.95 69.84
C SER A 362 -29.49 21.21 68.55
N GLY A 363 -29.78 19.91 68.55
CA GLY A 363 -29.36 18.93 67.57
C GLY A 363 -30.05 19.06 66.21
N ASN A 364 -29.27 18.72 65.18
CA ASN A 364 -29.72 18.48 63.83
C ASN A 364 -30.67 17.28 63.77
N HIS A 365 -31.80 17.44 63.10
CA HIS A 365 -32.63 16.35 62.61
C HIS A 365 -32.07 15.83 61.28
N TYR A 366 -31.28 14.76 61.33
CA TYR A 366 -31.21 13.76 60.26
C TYR A 366 -31.59 12.43 60.90
N GLU A 367 -32.75 11.89 60.53
CA GLU A 367 -33.11 10.51 60.82
C GLU A 367 -32.57 9.62 59.69
N THR A 368 -31.56 8.84 60.02
CA THR A 368 -31.35 7.49 59.48
C THR A 368 -31.95 6.50 60.47
N PRO A 369 -32.68 5.47 60.03
CA PRO A 369 -32.87 4.27 60.80
C PRO A 369 -32.11 3.11 60.16
N ASP A 370 -31.08 2.63 60.86
CA ASP A 370 -30.64 1.24 60.83
C ASP A 370 -30.87 0.65 62.23
N ASN A 371 -31.64 -0.43 62.34
CA ASN A 371 -31.42 -1.43 63.38
C ASN A 371 -31.83 -2.83 62.88
N PRO A 372 -30.98 -3.86 63.05
CA PRO A 372 -31.15 -5.19 62.51
C PRO A 372 -31.80 -6.15 63.53
N ASN A 373 -32.60 -7.10 63.05
CA ASN A 373 -32.61 -8.51 63.48
C ASN A 373 -33.89 -9.25 63.04
N SER A 374 -33.68 -10.46 62.49
CA SER A 374 -34.63 -11.55 62.19
C SER A 374 -35.18 -11.60 60.75
N PRO A 375 -35.44 -12.80 60.21
CA PRO A 375 -34.62 -13.35 59.13
C PRO A 375 -35.42 -13.62 57.85
N GLU A 376 -34.71 -13.60 56.72
CA GLU A 376 -34.93 -14.51 55.58
C GLU A 376 -36.38 -14.68 55.11
N GLU A 377 -36.90 -13.70 54.36
CA GLU A 377 -37.80 -14.01 53.24
C GLU A 377 -37.27 -13.30 51.99
N GLU A 378 -36.56 -14.10 51.19
CA GLU A 378 -36.13 -13.81 49.84
C GLU A 378 -37.31 -13.36 48.98
N VAL A 379 -37.35 -12.08 48.64
CA VAL A 379 -37.77 -11.66 47.30
C VAL A 379 -36.55 -11.01 46.66
N CYS A 380 -35.51 -11.83 46.48
CA CYS A 380 -34.53 -11.60 45.43
C CYS A 380 -35.34 -11.51 44.13
N GLY A 381 -35.48 -10.30 43.58
CA GLY A 381 -35.89 -10.14 42.19
C GLY A 381 -34.99 -11.03 41.37
N LEU A 382 -35.56 -12.11 40.82
CA LEU A 382 -34.86 -13.16 40.10
C LEU A 382 -34.11 -12.49 38.94
N SER A 383 -32.83 -12.20 39.14
CA SER A 383 -31.95 -11.75 38.08
C SER A 383 -31.74 -12.96 37.19
N LEU A 384 -32.38 -12.98 36.04
CA LEU A 384 -32.28 -14.07 35.10
C LEU A 384 -31.03 -13.85 34.22
N GLN A 385 -30.26 -14.91 34.01
CA GLN A 385 -29.04 -14.88 33.21
C GLN A 385 -29.29 -15.55 31.86
N CYS A 386 -28.99 -14.86 30.77
CA CYS A 386 -29.05 -15.45 29.43
C CYS A 386 -27.98 -16.52 29.26
N ARG A 387 -28.35 -17.70 28.74
CA ARG A 387 -27.42 -18.84 28.55
C ARG A 387 -26.41 -18.62 27.42
N HIS A 388 -26.68 -17.65 26.55
CA HIS A 388 -25.87 -17.36 25.39
C HIS A 388 -24.87 -16.24 25.73
N CYS A 389 -25.32 -15.00 25.92
CA CYS A 389 -24.43 -13.86 26.19
C CYS A 389 -23.93 -13.77 27.64
N HIS A 390 -24.49 -14.58 28.56
CA HIS A 390 -24.17 -14.56 30.00
C HIS A 390 -24.47 -13.23 30.71
N GLU A 391 -25.24 -12.33 30.07
CA GLU A 391 -25.71 -11.08 30.66
C GLU A 391 -26.82 -11.32 31.70
N TRP A 392 -26.81 -10.50 32.75
CA TRP A 392 -27.76 -10.57 33.86
C TRP A 392 -28.83 -9.50 33.70
N PHE A 393 -30.08 -9.93 33.68
CA PHE A 393 -31.22 -9.06 33.49
C PHE A 393 -32.05 -9.00 34.78
N PRO A 394 -31.95 -7.91 35.57
CA PRO A 394 -32.76 -7.73 36.77
C PRO A 394 -34.19 -7.32 36.41
N GLY A 395 -35.19 -8.06 36.91
CA GLY A 395 -36.60 -7.67 36.84
C GLY A 395 -37.33 -8.02 35.55
N ILE A 396 -36.75 -8.88 34.71
CA ILE A 396 -37.45 -9.46 33.55
C ILE A 396 -38.14 -10.78 33.92
N THR A 397 -39.21 -11.11 33.21
CA THR A 397 -39.90 -12.40 33.30
C THR A 397 -39.18 -13.48 32.48
N GLN A 398 -39.46 -14.77 32.77
CA GLN A 398 -38.86 -15.88 32.03
C GLN A 398 -39.19 -15.82 30.53
N ASP A 399 -40.41 -15.42 30.17
CA ASP A 399 -40.84 -15.27 28.76
C ASP A 399 -40.06 -14.16 28.03
N GLU A 400 -39.68 -13.08 28.74
CA GLU A 400 -38.86 -12.00 28.20
C GLU A 400 -37.40 -12.43 28.02
N LEU A 401 -36.89 -13.31 28.90
CA LEU A 401 -35.58 -13.92 28.74
C LEU A 401 -35.55 -14.88 27.55
N GLU A 402 -36.59 -15.69 27.35
CA GLU A 402 -36.70 -16.57 26.18
C GLU A 402 -36.72 -15.78 24.87
N LEU A 403 -37.44 -14.66 24.82
CA LEU A 403 -37.45 -13.79 23.64
C LEU A 403 -36.06 -13.18 23.33
N HIS A 404 -35.28 -12.91 24.36
CA HIS A 404 -33.89 -12.46 24.22
C HIS A 404 -32.97 -13.61 23.78
N GLU A 405 -33.14 -14.80 24.32
CA GLU A 405 -32.40 -16.00 23.90
C GLU A 405 -32.67 -16.36 22.43
N ASP A 406 -33.92 -16.23 21.97
CA ASP A 406 -34.31 -16.40 20.57
C ASP A 406 -33.77 -15.31 19.63
N SER A 407 -33.38 -14.14 20.17
CA SER A 407 -32.76 -13.07 19.38
C SER A 407 -31.30 -13.32 19.04
N HIS A 408 -30.65 -14.25 19.76
CA HIS A 408 -29.29 -14.66 19.49
C HIS A 408 -29.24 -15.55 18.24
N SER A 409 -28.38 -15.19 17.28
CA SER A 409 -28.09 -16.07 16.14
C SER A 409 -27.09 -17.15 16.58
N VAL A 410 -27.60 -18.20 17.21
CA VAL A 410 -26.78 -19.30 17.77
C VAL A 410 -26.60 -20.39 16.73
N TYR A 411 -25.35 -20.76 16.46
CA TYR A 411 -25.06 -21.85 15.54
C TYR A 411 -25.32 -23.22 16.19
N PRO A 412 -26.06 -24.15 15.53
CA PRO A 412 -26.42 -25.45 16.13
C PRO A 412 -25.23 -26.35 16.48
N PHE A 413 -24.07 -26.14 15.83
CA PHE A 413 -22.94 -27.07 15.93
C PHE A 413 -21.71 -26.53 16.67
N CYS A 414 -21.61 -25.23 16.95
CA CYS A 414 -20.39 -24.66 17.54
C CYS A 414 -20.62 -23.69 18.72
N THR A 415 -21.86 -23.50 19.18
CA THR A 415 -22.21 -22.62 20.32
C THR A 415 -21.72 -21.16 20.19
N LEU A 416 -21.17 -20.77 19.05
CA LEU A 416 -20.79 -19.40 18.77
C LEU A 416 -22.05 -18.57 18.53
N ILE A 417 -22.07 -17.41 19.19
CA ILE A 417 -23.14 -16.41 19.11
C ILE A 417 -22.70 -15.39 18.08
N CYS A 418 -23.43 -15.31 16.99
CA CYS A 418 -23.07 -14.52 15.82
C CYS A 418 -23.94 -13.27 15.70
N ASP A 419 -24.12 -12.53 16.79
CA ASP A 419 -24.93 -11.33 16.75
C ASP A 419 -24.15 -10.19 16.10
N GLY A 420 -24.66 -9.68 14.98
CA GLY A 420 -24.09 -8.54 14.27
C GLY A 420 -23.03 -8.88 13.21
N VAL A 421 -22.79 -10.16 12.90
CA VAL A 421 -21.99 -10.53 11.72
C VAL A 421 -22.83 -10.42 10.44
N GLU A 422 -22.22 -9.98 9.35
CA GLU A 422 -22.89 -9.96 8.04
C GLU A 422 -23.32 -11.37 7.65
N GLN A 423 -24.51 -11.50 7.05
CA GLN A 423 -25.12 -12.78 6.71
C GLN A 423 -24.22 -13.69 5.84
N THR A 424 -23.35 -13.10 5.04
CA THR A 424 -22.34 -13.79 4.23
C THR A 424 -21.26 -14.48 5.08
N ILE A 425 -20.85 -13.88 6.19
CA ILE A 425 -19.86 -14.43 7.12
C ILE A 425 -20.49 -15.54 7.96
N PHE A 426 -21.76 -15.36 8.33
CA PHE A 426 -22.54 -16.40 8.99
C PHE A 426 -22.67 -17.65 8.10
N GLU A 427 -23.07 -17.48 6.83
CA GLU A 427 -23.20 -18.59 5.87
C GLU A 427 -21.86 -19.30 5.62
N ASP A 428 -20.75 -18.57 5.46
CA ASP A 428 -19.42 -19.16 5.28
C ASP A 428 -18.98 -19.98 6.51
N HIS A 429 -19.29 -19.50 7.72
CA HIS A 429 -19.05 -20.24 8.95
C HIS A 429 -19.91 -21.51 9.03
N VAL A 430 -21.18 -21.45 8.58
CA VAL A 430 -22.06 -22.62 8.48
C VAL A 430 -21.44 -23.69 7.57
N PHE A 431 -21.02 -23.30 6.37
CA PHE A 431 -20.41 -24.22 5.41
C PHE A 431 -19.08 -24.81 5.87
N SER A 432 -18.33 -24.10 6.73
CA SER A 432 -17.06 -24.61 7.28
C SER A 432 -17.21 -25.83 8.21
N HIS A 433 -18.42 -26.07 8.73
CA HIS A 433 -18.73 -27.23 9.57
C HIS A 433 -19.33 -28.43 8.79
N GLU A 434 -19.62 -28.28 7.49
CA GLU A 434 -20.11 -29.38 6.63
C GLU A 434 -18.99 -30.28 6.05
N VAL A 435 -17.75 -30.20 6.56
CA VAL A 435 -16.59 -30.98 6.08
C VAL A 435 -16.17 -32.08 7.03
#